data_AF-A0A914Y946-F1
#
_entry.id   AF-A0A914Y946-F1
#
_cell.length_a   1.000
_cell.length_b   1.000
_cell.length_c   1.000
_cell.angle_alpha   90.00
_cell.angle_beta   90.00
_cell.angle_gamma   90.00
#
_symmetry.space_group_name_H-M   'P 1'
#
loop_
_entity.id
_entity.type
_entity.pdbx_description
1 polymer ?
#
loop_
_entity_poly.entity_id
_entity_poly.type
_entity_poly.pdbx_seq_one_letter_code
_entity_poly.pdbx_strand_id
1 'polypeptide(L)'
;MFKSRCIDFFGSETVEFIHGLHDEKSSVSIFDNFLIENPNDTFALRIKAEILFRAYRFEEALELYDSILLIEEDPLSITIIEKKKADALAFLERFDEAILIYEKYLETDENSEISDKLINALIRRADQSYDKATETIFKKHFEGNLEWLNEKQKRIIRRLKVEGKKAPEIFLKINEFFDQLEDEEAKHDAIHSIEHGCIRILYSVFGILKAEELINLRDNSTQGFQIKYKEFFDNLSEEGQKRIANAYMSSCQKVLTFDSEESIPPNNDYIFVK
;
A
#
# COMPACT_ATOMS: atom_id res chain seq x y z
N MET A 1 -31.99 -17.57 18.62
CA MET A 1 -30.99 -18.63 18.31
C MET A 1 -31.35 -19.25 16.97
N PHE A 2 -30.86 -18.69 15.87
CA PHE A 2 -30.81 -19.43 14.61
C PHE A 2 -29.68 -20.46 14.76
N LYS A 3 -30.03 -21.73 14.95
CA LYS A 3 -29.02 -22.80 14.81
C LYS A 3 -28.53 -22.77 13.36
N SER A 4 -27.21 -22.66 13.17
CA SER A 4 -26.63 -22.73 11.83
C SER A 4 -26.94 -24.09 11.22
N ARG A 5 -27.57 -24.07 10.04
CA ARG A 5 -27.96 -25.26 9.29
C ARG A 5 -26.71 -26.02 8.82
N CYS A 6 -25.59 -25.31 8.67
CA CYS A 6 -24.27 -25.85 8.38
C CYS A 6 -23.75 -26.79 9.47
N ILE A 7 -23.91 -26.47 10.75
CA ILE A 7 -23.44 -27.33 11.86
C ILE A 7 -24.23 -28.64 11.89
N ASP A 8 -25.55 -28.56 11.66
CA ASP A 8 -26.41 -29.73 11.60
C ASP A 8 -26.14 -30.59 10.34
N PHE A 9 -25.71 -29.97 9.24
CA PHE A 9 -25.41 -30.65 7.97
C PHE A 9 -24.05 -31.35 7.95
N PHE A 10 -23.01 -30.70 8.48
CA PHE A 10 -21.63 -31.21 8.41
C PHE A 10 -21.14 -31.83 9.74
N GLY A 11 -21.83 -31.62 10.87
CA GLY A 11 -21.47 -32.24 12.15
C GLY A 11 -19.99 -32.08 12.52
N SER A 12 -19.32 -33.18 12.88
CA SER A 12 -17.89 -33.21 13.21
C SER A 12 -16.94 -32.91 12.04
N GLU A 13 -17.41 -33.05 10.81
CA GLU A 13 -16.60 -32.78 9.60
C GLU A 13 -16.29 -31.29 9.46
N THR A 14 -17.11 -30.39 10.03
CA THR A 14 -16.82 -28.94 10.08
C THR A 14 -15.46 -28.63 10.72
N VAL A 15 -15.09 -29.37 11.77
CA VAL A 15 -13.82 -29.21 12.48
C VAL A 15 -12.65 -29.70 11.63
N GLU A 16 -12.83 -30.78 10.86
CA GLU A 16 -11.84 -31.31 9.92
C GLU A 16 -11.56 -30.34 8.76
N PHE A 17 -12.60 -29.66 8.26
CA PHE A 17 -12.48 -28.60 7.25
C PHE A 17 -11.73 -27.37 7.79
N ILE A 18 -12.00 -26.95 9.03
CA ILE A 18 -11.32 -25.80 9.67
C ILE A 18 -9.83 -26.10 9.93
N HIS A 19 -9.50 -27.34 10.31
CA HIS A 19 -8.13 -27.76 10.58
C HIS A 19 -7.33 -28.17 9.34
N GLY A 20 -7.92 -28.10 8.14
CA GLY A 20 -7.23 -28.36 6.89
C GLY A 20 -6.82 -29.82 6.70
N LEU A 21 -7.60 -30.76 7.25
CA LEU A 21 -7.38 -32.20 7.04
C LEU A 21 -7.83 -32.67 5.65
N HIS A 22 -8.57 -31.83 4.92
CA HIS A 22 -8.93 -32.01 3.52
C HIS A 22 -8.14 -31.06 2.60
N ASP A 23 -8.00 -31.41 1.32
CA ASP A 23 -7.46 -30.47 0.35
C ASP A 23 -8.38 -29.25 0.20
N GLU A 24 -7.76 -28.09 0.01
CA GLU A 24 -8.44 -26.80 -0.09
C GLU A 24 -9.55 -26.82 -1.14
N LYS A 25 -9.29 -27.35 -2.33
CA LYS A 25 -10.22 -27.31 -3.46
C LYS A 25 -11.49 -28.11 -3.17
N SER A 26 -11.34 -29.32 -2.63
CA SER A 26 -12.48 -30.12 -2.20
C SER A 26 -13.24 -29.45 -1.06
N SER A 27 -12.55 -28.83 -0.11
CA SER A 27 -13.18 -28.12 1.00
C SER A 27 -14.01 -26.92 0.52
N VAL A 28 -13.42 -26.05 -0.31
CA VAL A 28 -14.11 -24.89 -0.90
C VAL A 28 -15.32 -25.32 -1.72
N SER A 29 -15.17 -26.35 -2.56
CA SER A 29 -16.26 -26.86 -3.41
C SER A 29 -17.44 -27.41 -2.60
N ILE A 30 -17.19 -28.03 -1.45
CA ILE A 30 -18.25 -28.52 -0.56
C ILE A 30 -19.05 -27.34 0.02
N PHE A 31 -18.37 -26.28 0.47
CA PHE A 31 -19.04 -25.08 0.95
C PHE A 31 -19.75 -24.31 -0.17
N ASP A 32 -19.18 -24.27 -1.38
CA ASP A 32 -19.85 -23.69 -2.56
C ASP A 32 -21.21 -24.36 -2.80
N ASN A 33 -21.24 -25.69 -2.85
CA ASN A 33 -22.46 -26.44 -3.07
C ASN A 33 -23.49 -26.23 -1.95
N PHE A 34 -23.04 -26.16 -0.69
CA PHE A 34 -23.92 -25.91 0.44
C PHE A 34 -24.54 -24.50 0.41
N LEU A 35 -23.73 -23.50 0.02
CA LEU A 35 -24.14 -22.10 -0.04
C LEU A 35 -25.09 -21.80 -1.20
N ILE A 36 -25.18 -22.65 -2.24
CA ILE A 36 -26.21 -22.53 -3.28
C ILE A 36 -27.61 -22.58 -2.65
N GLU A 37 -27.83 -23.53 -1.74
CA GLU A 37 -29.13 -23.73 -1.08
C GLU A 37 -29.29 -22.88 0.19
N ASN A 38 -28.18 -22.38 0.75
CA ASN A 38 -28.14 -21.62 2.00
C ASN A 38 -27.24 -20.38 1.87
N PRO A 39 -27.57 -19.42 0.97
CA PRO A 39 -26.66 -18.33 0.59
C PRO A 39 -26.30 -17.38 1.74
N ASN A 40 -27.14 -17.33 2.78
CA ASN A 40 -26.96 -16.42 3.91
C ASN A 40 -26.53 -17.16 5.20
N ASP A 41 -26.08 -18.42 5.12
CA ASP A 41 -25.52 -19.11 6.30
C ASP A 41 -24.15 -18.51 6.65
N THR A 42 -24.14 -17.55 7.56
CA THR A 42 -22.94 -16.79 7.97
C THR A 42 -21.84 -17.69 8.54
N PHE A 43 -22.21 -18.83 9.14
CA PHE A 43 -21.23 -19.79 9.64
C PHE A 43 -20.53 -20.51 8.47
N ALA A 44 -21.28 -21.01 7.48
CA ALA A 44 -20.71 -21.63 6.29
C ALA A 44 -19.81 -20.65 5.50
N LEU A 45 -20.27 -19.41 5.32
CA LEU A 45 -19.49 -18.33 4.70
C LEU A 45 -18.18 -18.09 5.47
N ARG A 46 -18.24 -18.04 6.81
CA ARG A 46 -17.06 -17.82 7.67
C ARG A 46 -16.05 -18.96 7.55
N ILE A 47 -16.49 -20.21 7.56
CA ILE A 47 -15.58 -21.36 7.41
C ILE A 47 -14.92 -21.34 6.03
N LYS A 48 -15.69 -21.11 4.96
CA LYS A 48 -15.15 -20.97 3.61
C LYS A 48 -14.10 -19.85 3.53
N ALA A 49 -14.38 -18.69 4.12
CA ALA A 49 -13.43 -17.58 4.18
C ALA A 49 -12.14 -17.95 4.93
N GLU A 50 -12.24 -18.69 6.03
CA GLU A 50 -11.06 -19.17 6.77
C GLU A 50 -10.22 -20.17 5.96
N ILE A 51 -10.85 -21.09 5.21
CA ILE A 51 -10.15 -22.01 4.31
C ILE A 51 -9.40 -21.23 3.23
N LEU A 52 -10.06 -20.27 2.59
CA LEU A 52 -9.45 -19.41 1.56
C LEU A 52 -8.29 -18.58 2.12
N PHE A 53 -8.46 -18.03 3.33
CA PHE A 53 -7.41 -17.30 4.03
C PHE A 53 -6.17 -18.17 4.28
N ARG A 54 -6.35 -19.40 4.77
CA ARG A 54 -5.25 -20.36 4.99
C ARG A 54 -4.58 -20.79 3.69
N ALA A 55 -5.31 -20.74 2.58
CA ALA A 55 -4.80 -20.98 1.24
C ALA A 55 -4.19 -19.74 0.56
N TYR A 56 -3.99 -18.64 1.30
CA TYR A 56 -3.45 -17.37 0.79
C TYR A 56 -4.30 -16.71 -0.31
N ARG A 57 -5.57 -17.08 -0.44
CA ARG A 57 -6.56 -16.49 -1.37
C ARG A 57 -7.30 -15.36 -0.66
N PHE A 58 -6.56 -14.30 -0.32
CA PHE A 58 -7.02 -13.26 0.59
C PHE A 58 -8.13 -12.38 0.01
N GLU A 59 -8.09 -12.06 -1.28
CA GLU A 59 -9.12 -11.27 -1.96
C GLU A 59 -10.49 -11.97 -1.90
N GLU A 60 -10.53 -13.27 -2.19
CA GLU A 60 -11.76 -14.06 -2.12
C GLU A 60 -12.26 -14.23 -0.68
N ALA A 61 -11.34 -14.34 0.29
CA ALA A 61 -11.70 -14.32 1.71
C ALA A 61 -12.30 -12.97 2.13
N LEU A 62 -11.77 -11.84 1.62
CA LEU A 62 -12.31 -10.51 1.89
C LEU A 62 -13.74 -10.36 1.36
N GLU A 63 -14.01 -10.81 0.13
CA GLU A 63 -15.37 -10.79 -0.43
C GLU A 63 -16.37 -11.53 0.47
N LEU A 64 -15.96 -12.68 1.01
CA LEU A 64 -16.81 -13.42 1.95
C LEU A 64 -16.97 -12.71 3.28
N TYR A 65 -15.90 -12.12 3.86
CA TYR A 65 -16.03 -11.34 5.09
C TYR A 65 -16.96 -10.14 4.90
N ASP A 66 -16.86 -9.42 3.79
CA ASP A 66 -17.78 -8.34 3.45
C ASP A 66 -19.22 -8.82 3.32
N SER A 67 -19.44 -9.98 2.67
CA SER A 67 -20.78 -10.56 2.57
C SER A 67 -21.37 -10.93 3.94
N ILE A 68 -20.56 -11.46 4.86
CA ILE A 68 -21.00 -11.82 6.22
C ILE A 68 -21.40 -10.55 6.99
N LEU A 69 -20.62 -9.47 6.86
CA LEU A 69 -20.88 -8.20 7.55
C LEU A 69 -22.17 -7.51 7.08
N LEU A 70 -22.71 -7.87 5.91
CA LEU A 70 -24.01 -7.39 5.43
C LEU A 70 -25.20 -8.18 6.02
N ILE A 71 -24.95 -9.34 6.60
CA ILE A 71 -25.97 -10.31 7.03
C ILE A 71 -25.99 -10.47 8.55
N GLU A 72 -24.83 -10.47 9.20
CA GLU A 72 -24.69 -10.70 10.63
C GLU A 72 -25.20 -9.50 11.45
N GLU A 73 -25.97 -9.78 12.49
CA GLU A 73 -26.52 -8.76 13.40
C GLU A 73 -25.90 -8.84 14.80
N ASP A 74 -25.28 -9.98 15.16
CA ASP A 74 -24.65 -10.15 16.47
C ASP A 74 -23.37 -9.29 16.59
N PRO A 75 -23.30 -8.32 17.53
CA PRO A 75 -22.17 -7.40 17.63
C PRO A 75 -20.83 -8.09 17.90
N LEU A 76 -20.85 -9.21 18.64
CA LEU A 76 -19.65 -9.98 18.94
C LEU A 76 -19.14 -10.72 17.69
N SER A 77 -20.06 -11.35 16.94
CA SER A 77 -19.77 -11.99 15.65
C SER A 77 -19.22 -10.98 14.63
N ILE A 78 -19.88 -9.82 14.48
CA ILE A 78 -19.40 -8.71 13.63
C ILE A 78 -17.96 -8.33 13.99
N THR A 79 -17.68 -8.14 15.28
CA THR A 79 -16.33 -7.79 15.76
C THR A 79 -15.29 -8.84 15.39
N ILE A 80 -15.63 -10.13 15.46
CA ILE A 80 -14.72 -11.21 15.08
C ILE A 80 -14.45 -11.18 13.57
N ILE A 81 -15.47 -10.97 12.74
CA ILE A 81 -15.36 -10.93 11.29
C ILE A 81 -14.56 -9.71 10.81
N GLU A 82 -14.82 -8.54 11.37
CA GLU A 82 -14.07 -7.30 11.09
C GLU A 82 -12.56 -7.49 11.39
N LYS A 83 -12.19 -8.15 12.50
CA LYS A 83 -10.78 -8.49 12.78
C LYS A 83 -10.18 -9.42 11.73
N LYS A 84 -10.92 -10.45 11.30
CA LYS A 84 -10.47 -11.36 10.22
C LYS A 84 -10.31 -10.65 8.87
N LYS A 85 -11.20 -9.70 8.58
CA LYS A 85 -11.08 -8.80 7.42
C LYS A 85 -9.81 -7.96 7.52
N ALA A 86 -9.52 -7.36 8.67
CA ALA A 86 -8.32 -6.57 8.89
C ALA A 86 -7.03 -7.40 8.72
N ASP A 87 -7.02 -8.66 9.20
CA ASP A 87 -5.90 -9.57 8.96
C ASP A 87 -5.69 -9.82 7.46
N ALA A 88 -6.77 -10.09 6.71
CA ALA A 88 -6.68 -10.35 5.27
C ALA A 88 -6.19 -9.11 4.49
N LEU A 89 -6.67 -7.90 4.87
CA LEU A 89 -6.18 -6.64 4.34
C LEU A 89 -4.67 -6.45 4.61
N ALA A 90 -4.20 -6.77 5.82
CA ALA A 90 -2.78 -6.68 6.17
C ALA A 90 -1.90 -7.67 5.40
N PHE A 91 -2.41 -8.86 5.07
CA PHE A 91 -1.70 -9.81 4.20
C PHE A 91 -1.62 -9.35 2.74
N LEU A 92 -2.60 -8.57 2.29
CA LEU A 92 -2.62 -7.91 0.98
C LEU A 92 -1.86 -6.58 0.95
N GLU A 93 -1.15 -6.24 2.03
CA GLU A 93 -0.43 -4.97 2.19
C GLU A 93 -1.34 -3.72 2.11
N ARG A 94 -2.66 -3.90 2.26
CA ARG A 94 -3.67 -2.83 2.42
C ARG A 94 -3.73 -2.40 3.89
N PHE A 95 -2.58 -1.94 4.40
CA PHE A 95 -2.39 -1.69 5.83
C PHE A 95 -3.30 -0.60 6.38
N ASP A 96 -3.60 0.44 5.61
CA ASP A 96 -4.41 1.57 6.06
C ASP A 96 -5.84 1.14 6.39
N GLU A 97 -6.45 0.35 5.52
CA GLU A 97 -7.77 -0.22 5.75
C GLU A 97 -7.79 -1.18 6.95
N ALA A 98 -6.71 -1.93 7.15
CA ALA A 98 -6.57 -2.80 8.32
C ALA A 98 -6.45 -1.98 9.63
N ILE A 99 -5.67 -0.89 9.62
CA ILE A 99 -5.48 0.00 10.77
C ILE A 99 -6.79 0.67 11.16
N LEU A 100 -7.55 1.21 10.19
CA LEU A 100 -8.86 1.84 10.44
C LEU A 100 -9.83 0.92 11.17
N ILE A 101 -9.85 -0.37 10.82
CA ILE A 101 -10.68 -1.35 11.52
C ILE A 101 -10.21 -1.51 12.98
N TYR A 102 -8.90 -1.57 13.22
CA TYR A 102 -8.37 -1.72 14.57
C TYR A 102 -8.54 -0.47 15.44
N GLU A 103 -8.47 0.73 14.86
CA GLU A 103 -8.71 2.00 15.54
C GLU A 103 -10.14 2.11 16.08
N LYS A 104 -11.14 1.64 15.32
CA LYS A 104 -12.54 1.55 15.79
C LYS A 104 -12.66 0.78 17.11
N TYR A 105 -11.77 -0.18 17.38
CA TYR A 105 -11.79 -0.94 18.62
C TYR A 105 -11.00 -0.30 19.77
N LEU A 106 -10.13 0.68 19.50
CA LEU A 106 -9.52 1.48 20.56
C LEU A 106 -10.58 2.33 21.28
N GLU A 107 -11.56 2.83 20.53
CA GLU A 107 -12.62 3.70 21.05
C GLU A 107 -13.61 2.99 21.99
N THR A 108 -13.61 1.65 22.03
CA THR A 108 -14.57 0.84 22.82
C THR A 108 -14.02 0.33 24.15
N ASP A 109 -12.82 0.78 24.55
CA ASP A 109 -12.14 0.69 25.87
C ASP A 109 -11.86 -0.72 26.45
N GLU A 110 -12.60 -1.78 26.09
CA GLU A 110 -12.44 -3.12 26.69
C GLU A 110 -11.16 -3.88 26.25
N ASN A 111 -10.43 -3.43 25.22
CA ASN A 111 -9.22 -4.09 24.71
C ASN A 111 -8.15 -3.11 24.14
N SER A 112 -8.14 -1.86 24.62
CA SER A 112 -7.30 -0.79 24.06
C SER A 112 -5.81 -1.14 23.94
N GLU A 113 -5.22 -1.77 24.97
CA GLU A 113 -3.80 -2.14 24.95
C GLU A 113 -3.44 -3.18 23.86
N ILE A 114 -4.34 -4.13 23.56
CA ILE A 114 -4.11 -5.15 22.53
C ILE A 114 -4.23 -4.52 21.14
N SER A 115 -5.26 -3.69 20.94
CA SER A 115 -5.47 -2.96 19.69
C SER A 115 -4.29 -2.03 19.39
N ASP A 116 -3.78 -1.31 20.39
CA ASP A 116 -2.61 -0.43 20.24
C ASP A 116 -1.37 -1.19 19.80
N LYS A 117 -1.09 -2.33 20.43
CA LYS A 117 0.06 -3.18 20.06
C LYS A 117 -0.05 -3.68 18.61
N LEU A 118 -1.26 -4.02 18.19
CA LEU A 118 -1.52 -4.54 16.86
C LEU A 118 -1.42 -3.44 15.79
N ILE A 119 -2.02 -2.28 16.03
CA ILE A 119 -1.90 -1.08 15.17
C ILE A 119 -0.43 -0.72 14.99
N ASN A 120 0.33 -0.62 16.08
CA ASN A 120 1.77 -0.33 16.01
C ASN A 120 2.56 -1.41 15.25
N ALA A 121 2.16 -2.67 15.32
CA ALA A 121 2.78 -3.74 14.53
C ALA A 121 2.46 -3.60 13.02
N LEU A 122 1.22 -3.24 12.69
CA LEU A 122 0.79 -2.99 11.31
C LEU A 122 1.48 -1.77 10.71
N ILE A 123 1.55 -0.65 11.45
CA ILE A 123 2.28 0.55 11.04
C ILE A 123 3.74 0.21 10.72
N ARG A 124 4.44 -0.53 11.60
CA ARG A 124 5.81 -0.96 11.34
C ARG A 124 5.96 -1.84 10.09
N ARG A 125 4.99 -2.71 9.82
CA ARG A 125 4.99 -3.57 8.62
C ARG A 125 4.70 -2.76 7.35
N ALA A 126 3.80 -1.78 7.44
CA ALA A 126 3.52 -0.82 6.39
C ALA A 126 4.77 -0.03 6.04
N ASP A 127 5.42 0.58 7.04
CA ASP A 127 6.68 1.31 6.88
C ASP A 127 7.76 0.46 6.19
N GLN A 128 7.93 -0.79 6.60
CA GLN A 128 8.88 -1.71 5.97
C GLN A 128 8.53 -2.06 4.52
N SER A 129 7.24 -2.28 4.20
CA SER A 129 6.81 -2.51 2.82
C SER A 129 7.07 -1.27 1.96
N TYR A 130 6.74 -0.09 2.46
CA TYR A 130 6.98 1.18 1.77
C TYR A 130 8.47 1.46 1.56
N ASP A 131 9.30 1.23 2.56
CA ASP A 131 10.76 1.33 2.44
C ASP A 131 11.29 0.42 1.32
N LYS A 132 10.80 -0.83 1.27
CA LYS A 132 11.19 -1.79 0.22
C LYS A 132 10.69 -1.37 -1.17
N ALA A 133 9.48 -0.84 -1.27
CA ALA A 133 8.92 -0.36 -2.53
C ALA A 133 9.71 0.84 -3.07
N THR A 134 10.01 1.82 -2.19
CA THR A 134 10.83 2.97 -2.56
C THR A 134 12.24 2.54 -2.97
N GLU A 135 12.89 1.64 -2.23
CA GLU A 135 14.20 1.10 -2.61
C GLU A 135 14.18 0.40 -3.97
N THR A 136 13.12 -0.38 -4.25
CA THR A 136 12.94 -1.06 -5.55
C THR A 136 12.83 -0.06 -6.69
N ILE A 137 12.02 0.99 -6.52
CA ILE A 137 11.88 2.09 -7.49
C ILE A 137 13.23 2.77 -7.72
N PHE A 138 13.94 3.14 -6.64
CA PHE A 138 15.24 3.80 -6.72
C PHE A 138 16.26 2.97 -7.48
N LYS A 139 16.41 1.70 -7.14
CA LYS A 139 17.32 0.76 -7.80
C LYS A 139 17.00 0.59 -9.28
N LYS A 140 15.71 0.47 -9.62
CA LYS A 140 15.27 0.18 -10.99
C LYS A 140 15.33 1.40 -11.90
N HIS A 141 15.09 2.60 -11.36
CA HIS A 141 14.83 3.78 -12.17
C HIS A 141 15.85 4.91 -12.01
N PHE A 142 16.64 4.92 -10.94
CA PHE A 142 17.59 5.99 -10.64
C PHE A 142 19.03 5.50 -10.57
N GLU A 143 19.33 4.41 -9.85
CA GLU A 143 20.71 3.97 -9.61
C GLU A 143 21.55 3.75 -10.87
N GLY A 144 20.94 3.20 -11.92
CA GLY A 144 21.60 2.96 -13.21
C GLY A 144 21.92 4.22 -14.02
N ASN A 145 21.29 5.35 -13.68
CA ASN A 145 21.33 6.59 -14.47
C ASN A 145 22.06 7.73 -13.74
N LEU A 146 22.91 7.41 -12.75
CA LEU A 146 23.70 8.42 -12.00
C LEU A 146 25.09 8.65 -12.59
N GLU A 147 25.21 8.58 -13.93
CA GLU A 147 26.51 8.72 -14.60
C GLU A 147 27.11 10.11 -14.44
N TRP A 148 26.26 11.13 -14.42
CA TRP A 148 26.60 12.55 -14.19
C TRP A 148 27.21 12.84 -12.80
N LEU A 149 27.09 11.92 -11.84
CA LEU A 149 27.79 12.04 -10.55
C LEU A 149 29.28 11.68 -10.69
N ASN A 150 30.15 12.47 -10.09
CA ASN A 150 31.58 12.14 -10.01
C ASN A 150 31.86 11.02 -8.97
N GLU A 151 33.07 10.47 -8.99
CA GLU A 151 33.46 9.36 -8.10
C GLU A 151 33.43 9.70 -6.60
N LYS A 152 33.55 10.98 -6.23
CA LYS A 152 33.40 11.39 -4.83
C LYS A 152 31.93 11.38 -4.42
N GLN A 153 31.05 11.91 -5.25
CA GLN A 153 29.59 11.91 -5.04
C GLN A 153 29.04 10.48 -5.02
N LYS A 154 29.42 9.63 -5.98
CA LYS A 154 29.06 8.20 -5.99
C LYS A 154 29.48 7.47 -4.72
N ARG A 155 30.68 7.78 -4.17
CA ARG A 155 31.13 7.24 -2.87
C ARG A 155 30.27 7.71 -1.70
N ILE A 156 29.81 8.95 -1.70
CA ILE A 156 28.89 9.47 -0.66
C ILE A 156 27.56 8.71 -0.73
N ILE A 157 26.98 8.55 -1.92
CA ILE A 157 25.73 7.79 -2.10
C ILE A 157 25.89 6.34 -1.61
N ARG A 158 26.98 5.66 -1.98
CA ARG A 158 27.28 4.30 -1.48
C ARG A 158 27.40 4.25 0.04
N ARG A 159 28.02 5.26 0.66
CA ARG A 159 28.14 5.34 2.12
C ARG A 159 26.79 5.49 2.81
N LEU A 160 25.93 6.39 2.32
CA LEU A 160 24.59 6.59 2.89
C LEU A 160 23.79 5.27 2.90
N LYS A 161 23.89 4.46 1.84
CA LYS A 161 23.29 3.12 1.79
C LYS A 161 23.82 2.19 2.88
N VAL A 162 25.15 2.15 3.07
CA VAL A 162 25.79 1.33 4.11
C VAL A 162 25.38 1.80 5.52
N GLU A 163 25.16 3.09 5.70
CA GLU A 163 24.64 3.70 6.94
C GLU A 163 23.14 3.44 7.17
N GLY A 164 22.46 2.74 6.25
CA GLY A 164 21.04 2.39 6.37
C GLY A 164 20.09 3.52 6.01
N LYS A 165 20.56 4.56 5.32
CA LYS A 165 19.71 5.66 4.82
C LYS A 165 18.72 5.15 3.79
N LYS A 166 17.48 5.61 3.90
CA LYS A 166 16.38 5.19 3.02
C LYS A 166 16.48 5.86 1.67
N ALA A 167 15.84 5.27 0.66
CA ALA A 167 15.85 5.78 -0.71
C ALA A 167 15.45 7.28 -0.81
N PRO A 168 14.44 7.78 -0.08
CA PRO A 168 14.09 9.20 -0.12
C PRO A 168 15.20 10.11 0.41
N GLU A 169 15.89 9.73 1.50
CA GLU A 169 17.02 10.49 2.05
C GLU A 169 18.21 10.52 1.08
N ILE A 170 18.47 9.39 0.40
CA ILE A 170 19.53 9.30 -0.61
C ILE A 170 19.18 10.17 -1.81
N PHE A 171 17.91 10.20 -2.21
CA PHE A 171 17.43 11.00 -3.34
C PHE A 171 17.53 12.50 -3.06
N LEU A 172 17.23 12.95 -1.83
CA LEU A 172 17.51 14.32 -1.40
C LEU A 172 18.99 14.67 -1.58
N LYS A 173 19.91 13.77 -1.23
CA LYS A 173 21.34 14.01 -1.43
C LYS A 173 21.75 14.11 -2.91
N ILE A 174 21.11 13.31 -3.78
CA ILE A 174 21.32 13.39 -5.22
C ILE A 174 20.87 14.75 -5.74
N ASN A 175 19.72 15.24 -5.28
CA ASN A 175 19.24 16.57 -5.62
C ASN A 175 20.16 17.70 -5.14
N GLU A 176 20.75 17.59 -3.95
CA GLU A 176 21.77 18.54 -3.52
C GLU A 176 22.98 18.57 -4.46
N PHE A 177 23.37 17.42 -5.02
CA PHE A 177 24.45 17.38 -6.02
C PHE A 177 24.02 17.98 -7.36
N PHE A 178 22.75 17.78 -7.74
CA PHE A 178 22.17 18.37 -8.94
C PHE A 178 22.14 19.90 -8.84
N ASP A 179 21.69 20.45 -7.71
CA ASP A 179 21.62 21.90 -7.46
C ASP A 179 23.02 22.57 -7.48
N GLN A 180 24.10 21.80 -7.30
CA GLN A 180 25.49 22.27 -7.32
C GLN A 180 26.15 22.20 -8.70
N LEU A 181 25.46 21.70 -9.73
CA LEU A 181 26.00 21.66 -11.09
C LEU A 181 26.02 23.06 -11.71
N GLU A 182 27.24 23.56 -11.95
CA GLU A 182 27.48 24.80 -12.70
C GLU A 182 27.65 24.56 -14.21
N ASP A 183 28.02 23.34 -14.59
CA ASP A 183 28.24 22.96 -15.98
C ASP A 183 26.90 22.62 -16.66
N GLU A 184 26.56 23.39 -17.70
CA GLU A 184 25.27 23.30 -18.39
C GLU A 184 25.08 21.96 -19.14
N GLU A 185 26.16 21.37 -19.66
CA GLU A 185 26.11 20.07 -20.33
C GLU A 185 25.83 18.95 -19.32
N ALA A 186 26.58 18.91 -18.21
CA ALA A 186 26.34 17.98 -17.12
C ALA A 186 24.96 18.15 -16.48
N LYS A 187 24.47 19.40 -16.40
CA LYS A 187 23.12 19.72 -15.91
C LYS A 187 22.05 19.18 -16.84
N HIS A 188 22.22 19.31 -18.16
CA HIS A 188 21.32 18.73 -19.15
C HIS A 188 21.26 17.19 -19.05
N ASP A 189 22.41 16.52 -18.98
CA ASP A 189 22.49 15.07 -18.84
C ASP A 189 21.86 14.58 -17.53
N ALA A 190 22.05 15.33 -16.44
CA ALA A 190 21.44 15.05 -15.15
C ALA A 190 19.92 15.20 -15.19
N ILE A 191 19.40 16.26 -15.83
CA ILE A 191 17.95 16.46 -16.04
C ILE A 191 17.36 15.24 -16.75
N HIS A 192 17.89 14.86 -17.91
CA HIS A 192 17.36 13.73 -18.69
C HIS A 192 17.38 12.42 -17.89
N SER A 193 18.45 12.20 -17.11
CA SER A 193 18.60 11.01 -16.27
C SER A 193 17.58 10.95 -15.12
N ILE A 194 17.35 12.08 -14.43
CA ILE A 194 16.40 12.16 -13.31
C ILE A 194 14.95 12.14 -13.84
N GLU A 195 14.69 12.82 -14.96
CA GLU A 195 13.37 12.94 -15.57
C GLU A 195 12.80 11.56 -15.94
N HIS A 196 13.60 10.72 -16.59
CA HIS A 196 13.17 9.36 -16.93
C HIS A 196 12.78 8.55 -15.69
N GLY A 197 13.52 8.68 -14.58
CA GLY A 197 13.17 8.04 -13.32
C GLY A 197 11.88 8.58 -12.70
N CYS A 198 11.71 9.91 -12.73
CA CYS A 198 10.54 10.61 -12.20
C CYS A 198 9.26 10.29 -12.98
N ILE A 199 9.32 10.20 -14.31
CA ILE A 199 8.20 9.75 -15.15
C ILE A 199 7.77 8.32 -14.75
N ARG A 200 8.71 7.41 -14.50
CA ARG A 200 8.38 6.02 -14.11
C ARG A 200 7.66 5.94 -12.77
N ILE A 201 7.92 6.87 -11.86
CA ILE A 201 7.16 6.97 -10.60
C ILE A 201 5.72 7.38 -10.86
N LEU A 202 5.45 8.31 -11.79
CA LEU A 202 4.08 8.69 -12.14
C LEU A 202 3.26 7.47 -12.56
N TYR A 203 3.83 6.61 -13.41
CA TYR A 203 3.19 5.35 -13.80
C TYR A 203 2.99 4.39 -12.64
N SER A 204 3.95 4.30 -11.72
CA SER A 204 3.86 3.42 -10.55
C SER A 204 2.82 3.88 -9.53
N VAL A 205 2.64 5.20 -9.38
CA VAL A 205 1.74 5.78 -8.37
C VAL A 205 0.31 5.92 -8.91
N PHE A 206 0.14 6.43 -10.13
CA PHE A 206 -1.18 6.77 -10.67
C PHE A 206 -1.70 5.80 -11.72
N GLY A 207 -0.86 4.87 -12.19
CA GLY A 207 -1.18 4.01 -13.33
C GLY A 207 -1.06 4.72 -14.68
N ILE A 208 -1.20 3.94 -15.75
CA ILE A 208 -0.88 4.36 -17.12
C ILE A 208 -1.67 5.59 -17.56
N LEU A 209 -3.01 5.56 -17.46
CA LEU A 209 -3.85 6.60 -18.03
C LEU A 209 -3.61 7.97 -17.39
N LYS A 210 -3.56 8.03 -16.06
CA LYS A 210 -3.33 9.27 -15.31
C LYS A 210 -1.89 9.78 -15.51
N ALA A 211 -0.91 8.88 -15.58
CA ALA A 211 0.47 9.29 -15.85
C ALA A 211 0.64 9.92 -17.23
N GLU A 212 0.04 9.34 -18.29
CA GLU A 212 0.05 9.92 -19.64
C GLU A 212 -0.59 11.32 -19.67
N GLU A 213 -1.70 11.51 -18.95
CA GLU A 213 -2.34 12.83 -18.83
C GLU A 213 -1.41 13.86 -18.18
N LEU A 214 -0.73 13.49 -17.09
CA LEU A 214 0.26 14.35 -16.45
C LEU A 214 1.44 14.66 -17.38
N ILE A 215 1.98 13.68 -18.09
CA ILE A 215 3.10 13.88 -19.03
C ILE A 215 2.69 14.83 -20.16
N ASN A 216 1.50 14.66 -20.73
CA ASN A 216 0.98 15.57 -21.74
C ASN A 216 0.79 17.00 -21.20
N LEU A 217 0.35 17.15 -19.94
CA LEU A 217 0.19 18.47 -19.33
C LEU A 217 1.53 19.15 -19.09
N ARG A 218 2.55 18.41 -18.65
CA ARG A 218 3.90 18.94 -18.46
C ARG A 218 4.43 19.61 -19.73
N ASP A 219 4.24 18.97 -20.88
CA ASP A 219 4.75 19.46 -22.16
C ASP A 219 4.04 20.75 -22.62
N ASN A 220 2.92 21.11 -21.97
CA ASN A 220 2.06 22.24 -22.36
C ASN A 220 1.86 23.32 -21.28
N SER A 221 1.94 22.99 -19.98
CA SER A 221 1.68 23.90 -18.85
C SER A 221 2.20 23.37 -17.51
N THR A 222 3.23 24.01 -16.96
CA THR A 222 3.75 23.75 -15.60
C THR A 222 2.65 23.88 -14.53
N GLN A 223 1.87 24.97 -14.57
CA GLN A 223 0.78 25.18 -13.60
C GLN A 223 -0.33 24.14 -13.75
N GLY A 224 -0.68 23.77 -15.00
CA GLY A 224 -1.65 22.71 -15.28
C GLY A 224 -1.19 21.35 -14.74
N PHE A 225 0.09 21.01 -14.91
CA PHE A 225 0.69 19.82 -14.32
C PHE A 225 0.55 19.81 -12.79
N GLN A 226 0.95 20.89 -12.11
CA GLN A 226 0.92 20.95 -10.64
C GLN A 226 -0.51 20.80 -10.08
N ILE A 227 -1.48 21.50 -10.69
CA ILE A 227 -2.90 21.41 -10.28
C ILE A 227 -3.41 19.98 -10.48
N LYS A 228 -3.16 19.39 -11.65
CA LYS A 228 -3.67 18.06 -11.97
C LYS A 228 -3.00 16.95 -11.16
N TYR A 229 -1.70 17.09 -10.92
CA TYR A 229 -0.95 16.21 -10.02
C TYR A 229 -1.56 16.23 -8.63
N LYS A 230 -1.82 17.42 -8.07
CA LYS A 230 -2.45 17.56 -6.75
C LYS A 230 -3.83 16.92 -6.71
N GLU A 231 -4.67 17.15 -7.72
CA GLU A 231 -5.98 16.50 -7.85
C GLU A 231 -5.85 14.97 -7.84
N PHE A 232 -4.91 14.40 -8.59
CA PHE A 232 -4.70 12.95 -8.62
C PHE A 232 -4.14 12.40 -7.32
N PHE A 233 -3.23 13.14 -6.69
CA PHE A 233 -2.65 12.79 -5.40
C PHE A 233 -3.71 12.78 -4.28
N ASP A 234 -4.55 13.81 -4.20
CA ASP A 234 -5.60 13.93 -3.19
C ASP A 234 -6.63 12.78 -3.31
N ASN A 235 -6.86 12.31 -4.54
CA ASN A 235 -7.74 11.19 -4.87
C ASN A 235 -7.08 9.79 -4.77
N LEU A 236 -5.83 9.68 -4.34
CA LEU A 236 -5.24 8.36 -4.05
C LEU A 236 -5.96 7.75 -2.84
N SER A 237 -6.42 6.51 -2.98
CA SER A 237 -7.10 5.77 -1.91
C SER A 237 -6.11 5.10 -0.95
N GLU A 238 -4.93 4.73 -1.43
CA GLU A 238 -3.91 4.03 -0.65
C GLU A 238 -2.88 5.02 -0.07
N GLU A 239 -2.67 5.01 1.25
CA GLU A 239 -1.65 5.83 1.91
C GLU A 239 -0.25 5.45 1.45
N GLY A 240 -0.04 4.18 1.09
CA GLY A 240 1.20 3.72 0.47
C GLY A 240 1.55 4.45 -0.82
N GLN A 241 0.57 4.64 -1.71
CA GLN A 241 0.76 5.42 -2.94
C GLN A 241 1.06 6.88 -2.61
N LYS A 242 0.36 7.47 -1.62
CA LYS A 242 0.64 8.83 -1.15
C LYS A 242 2.05 8.99 -0.59
N ARG A 243 2.52 8.00 0.19
CA ARG A 243 3.87 7.99 0.76
C ARG A 243 4.94 7.91 -0.32
N ILE A 244 4.79 7.02 -1.32
CA ILE A 244 5.72 6.95 -2.47
C ILE A 244 5.70 8.26 -3.25
N ALA A 245 4.51 8.79 -3.54
CA ALA A 245 4.35 10.03 -4.26
C ALA A 245 5.03 11.18 -3.51
N ASN A 246 4.81 11.33 -2.20
CA ASN A 246 5.47 12.37 -1.38
C ASN A 246 6.99 12.22 -1.32
N ALA A 247 7.46 10.98 -1.12
CA ALA A 247 8.88 10.68 -0.98
C ALA A 247 9.69 11.10 -2.20
N TYR A 248 9.13 10.94 -3.40
CA TYR A 248 9.82 11.26 -4.64
C TYR A 248 9.38 12.57 -5.27
N MET A 249 8.12 12.98 -5.14
CA MET A 249 7.60 14.16 -5.85
C MET A 249 8.20 15.46 -5.33
N SER A 250 8.45 15.58 -4.03
CA SER A 250 9.20 16.70 -3.45
C SER A 250 10.52 16.96 -4.18
N SER A 251 11.10 15.89 -4.73
CA SER A 251 12.37 15.89 -5.44
C SER A 251 12.21 15.91 -6.96
N CYS A 252 11.19 15.24 -7.50
CA CYS A 252 10.92 15.16 -8.94
C CYS A 252 10.27 16.42 -9.50
N GLN A 253 9.60 17.24 -8.69
CA GLN A 253 8.97 18.49 -9.14
C GLN A 253 9.94 19.38 -9.90
N LYS A 254 11.15 19.60 -9.38
CA LYS A 254 12.16 20.46 -10.04
C LYS A 254 12.49 20.05 -11.48
N VAL A 255 12.46 18.74 -11.76
CA VAL A 255 12.80 18.19 -13.08
C VAL A 255 11.56 18.02 -13.95
N LEU A 256 10.40 17.74 -13.33
CA LEU A 256 9.13 17.60 -14.03
C LEU A 256 8.45 18.93 -14.33
N THR A 257 8.82 20.02 -13.67
CA THR A 257 8.32 21.37 -13.96
C THR A 257 9.48 22.27 -14.30
N PHE A 258 9.68 22.49 -15.60
CA PHE A 258 10.67 23.40 -16.16
C PHE A 258 10.52 24.78 -15.47
N ASP A 259 11.50 25.15 -14.65
CA ASP A 259 11.64 26.43 -13.94
C ASP A 259 10.35 27.02 -13.33
N SER A 260 10.02 26.66 -12.08
CA SER A 260 9.21 27.56 -11.25
C SER A 260 9.53 27.41 -9.77
N GLU A 261 9.91 28.52 -9.14
CA GLU A 261 10.24 28.71 -7.72
C GLU A 261 9.11 28.37 -6.72
N GLU A 262 7.98 27.83 -7.16
CA GLU A 262 6.89 27.38 -6.29
C GLU A 262 6.95 25.86 -6.10
N SER A 263 7.71 25.44 -5.09
CA SER A 263 7.61 24.10 -4.54
C SER A 263 6.18 23.89 -4.03
N ILE A 264 5.52 22.79 -4.41
CA ILE A 264 4.42 22.31 -3.56
C ILE A 264 5.08 22.01 -2.21
N PRO A 265 4.66 22.64 -1.10
CA PRO A 265 5.26 22.34 0.18
C PRO A 265 5.17 20.83 0.39
N PRO A 266 6.24 20.15 0.85
CA PRO A 266 6.05 18.80 1.35
C PRO A 266 4.94 18.94 2.39
N ASN A 267 3.82 18.24 2.18
CA ASN A 267 2.82 18.14 3.21
C ASN A 267 3.50 17.30 4.30
N ASN A 268 4.25 18.00 5.15
CA ASN A 268 4.98 17.46 6.30
C ASN A 268 4.00 17.01 7.39
N ASP A 269 2.70 16.99 7.10
CA ASP A 269 1.64 16.55 7.99
C ASP A 269 1.52 15.03 8.09
N TYR A 270 2.40 14.26 7.44
CA TYR A 270 2.71 12.91 7.92
C TYR A 270 3.75 12.99 9.05
N ILE A 271 3.45 13.82 10.06
CA ILE A 271 3.95 13.59 11.40
C ILE A 271 3.32 12.26 11.80
N PHE A 272 4.18 11.25 11.94
CA PHE A 272 3.92 10.01 12.67
C PHE A 272 2.90 10.30 13.78
N VAL A 273 1.68 9.80 13.62
CA VAL A 273 0.72 9.77 14.73
C VAL A 273 1.43 9.02 15.85
N LYS A 274 1.64 9.73 16.96
CA LYS A 274 2.31 9.22 18.16
C LYS A 274 1.56 8.07 18.78
#